data_AF-A0A077N8N7-F1
#
_entry.id   AF-A0A077N8N7-F1
#
_cell.length_a   1.000
_cell.length_b   1.000
_cell.length_c   1.000
_cell.angle_alpha   90.00
_cell.angle_beta   90.00
_cell.angle_gamma   90.00
#
_symmetry.space_group_name_H-M   'P 1'
#
loop_
_entity.id
_entity.type
_entity.pdbx_description
1 polymer ?
#
loop_
_entity_poly.entity_id
_entity_poly.type
_entity_poly.pdbx_seq_one_letter_code
_entity_poly.pdbx_strand_id
1 'polypeptide(L)'
;MNNTWWQDFVRFFLQGITLKQLIHMTIILVILIITTPASFKAWVNLHNPEIIPNYGMYYLLLFCLSYVINSAISATFNLVKARCALVKERFTKRKIEKEVRSLSDEEKDYLSMYLDVKMKRFRAQRNNITVEGLVEKGILINLGESTTIECDDYMINEDYYHPILRQLSGRLD
;
A
#
# COMPACT_ATOMS: atom_id res chain seq x y z
N MET A 1 12.96 38.24 -32.88
CA MET A 1 12.45 37.75 -31.58
C MET A 1 12.40 36.24 -31.64
N ASN A 2 13.26 35.55 -30.88
CA ASN A 2 13.24 34.10 -30.84
C ASN A 2 11.98 33.64 -30.08
N ASN A 3 11.17 32.81 -30.71
CA ASN A 3 9.91 32.26 -30.18
C ASN A 3 10.20 31.15 -29.15
N THR A 4 10.88 31.49 -28.04
CA THR A 4 11.27 30.53 -26.99
C THR A 4 10.18 30.30 -25.95
N TRP A 5 9.09 31.09 -25.97
CA TRP A 5 7.98 30.97 -25.02
C TRP A 5 7.35 29.56 -25.01
N TRP A 6 7.27 28.90 -26.17
CA TRP A 6 6.75 27.54 -26.28
C TRP A 6 7.68 26.50 -25.64
N GLN A 7 9.00 26.71 -25.72
CA GLN A 7 9.97 25.80 -25.09
C GLN A 7 9.90 25.88 -23.56
N ASP A 8 9.70 27.07 -23.01
CA ASP A 8 9.54 27.26 -21.57
C ASP A 8 8.20 26.70 -21.06
N PHE A 9 7.13 26.83 -21.85
CA PHE A 9 5.85 26.19 -21.57
C PHE A 9 5.95 24.66 -21.58
N VAL A 10 6.60 24.09 -22.60
CA VAL A 10 6.84 22.64 -22.71
C VAL A 10 7.76 22.16 -21.57
N ARG A 11 8.80 22.91 -21.21
CA ARG A 11 9.66 22.59 -20.07
C ARG A 11 8.90 22.61 -18.75
N PHE A 12 8.07 23.61 -18.51
CA PHE A 12 7.23 23.70 -17.32
C PHE A 12 6.29 22.49 -17.20
N PHE A 13 5.64 22.12 -18.31
CA PHE A 13 4.78 20.94 -18.36
C PHE A 13 5.56 19.63 -18.18
N LEU A 14 6.74 19.49 -18.78
CA LEU A 14 7.57 18.29 -18.68
C LEU A 14 8.30 18.17 -17.33
N GLN A 15 8.62 19.27 -16.65
CA GLN A 15 9.22 19.25 -15.30
C GLN A 15 8.20 18.89 -14.23
N GLY A 16 6.94 19.33 -14.39
CA GLY A 16 5.87 19.05 -13.42
C GLY A 16 5.22 17.67 -13.57
N ILE A 17 5.38 17.01 -14.71
CA ILE A 17 4.70 15.75 -15.04
C ILE A 17 5.68 14.58 -15.02
N THR A 18 5.38 13.55 -14.21
CA THR A 18 6.16 12.32 -14.21
C THR A 18 5.94 11.53 -15.50
N LEU A 19 6.96 10.81 -16.00
CA LEU A 19 6.86 9.99 -17.22
C LEU A 19 5.67 9.01 -17.17
N LYS A 20 5.41 8.43 -15.99
CA LYS A 20 4.26 7.55 -15.77
C LYS A 20 2.93 8.26 -15.98
N GLN A 21 2.78 9.50 -15.47
CA GLN A 21 1.56 10.30 -15.69
C GLN A 21 1.40 10.69 -17.15
N LEU A 22 2.50 11.04 -17.84
CA LEU A 22 2.47 11.36 -19.26
C LEU A 22 1.94 10.18 -20.09
N ILE A 23 2.38 8.96 -19.81
CA ILE A 23 1.88 7.75 -20.49
C ILE A 23 0.37 7.58 -20.27
N HIS A 24 -0.11 7.71 -19.02
CA HIS A 24 -1.53 7.56 -18.71
C HIS A 24 -2.37 8.65 -19.38
N MET A 25 -1.90 9.89 -19.37
CA MET A 25 -2.56 11.02 -19.99
C MET A 25 -2.66 10.84 -21.52
N THR A 26 -1.63 10.31 -22.17
CA THR A 26 -1.64 9.99 -23.61
C THR A 26 -2.65 8.89 -23.93
N ILE A 27 -2.74 7.84 -23.11
CA ILE A 27 -3.75 6.78 -23.29
C ILE A 27 -5.17 7.35 -23.17
N ILE A 28 -5.43 8.17 -22.14
CA ILE A 28 -6.73 8.83 -21.94
C ILE A 28 -7.05 9.76 -23.12
N LEU A 29 -6.05 10.49 -23.62
CA LEU A 29 -6.22 11.36 -24.79
C LEU A 29 -6.62 10.57 -26.04
N VAL A 30 -5.99 9.44 -26.31
CA VAL A 30 -6.34 8.58 -27.46
C VAL A 30 -7.78 8.07 -27.32
N ILE A 31 -8.18 7.62 -26.13
CA ILE A 31 -9.55 7.17 -25.86
C ILE A 31 -10.54 8.32 -26.08
N LEU A 32 -10.24 9.52 -25.58
CA LEU A 32 -11.05 10.72 -25.79
C LEU A 32 -11.20 11.04 -27.28
N ILE A 33 -10.13 10.98 -28.06
CA ILE A 33 -10.18 11.25 -29.50
C ILE A 33 -11.12 10.26 -30.22
N ILE A 34 -11.06 8.97 -29.86
CA ILE A 34 -11.89 7.92 -30.49
C ILE A 34 -13.36 8.04 -30.08
N THR A 35 -13.62 8.37 -28.81
CA THR A 35 -14.98 8.41 -28.24
C THR A 35 -15.72 9.71 -28.52
N THR A 36 -14.98 10.79 -28.79
CA THR A 36 -15.58 12.10 -29.03
C THR A 36 -16.28 12.14 -30.40
N PRO A 37 -17.58 12.47 -30.46
CA PRO A 37 -18.33 12.48 -31.72
C PRO A 37 -17.90 13.63 -32.65
N ALA A 38 -18.01 13.41 -33.96
CA ALA A 38 -17.61 14.38 -34.97
C ALA A 38 -18.34 15.74 -34.86
N SER A 39 -19.55 15.75 -34.29
CA SER A 39 -20.32 16.97 -34.00
C SER A 39 -19.63 17.88 -32.97
N PHE A 40 -19.02 17.30 -31.94
CA PHE A 40 -18.28 18.05 -30.92
C PHE A 40 -17.01 18.67 -31.51
N LYS A 41 -16.32 17.93 -32.38
CA LYS A 41 -15.15 18.44 -33.11
C LYS A 41 -15.51 19.66 -33.98
N ALA A 42 -16.64 19.62 -34.68
CA ALA A 42 -17.12 20.72 -35.50
C ALA A 42 -17.53 21.94 -34.66
N TRP A 43 -18.20 21.71 -33.52
CA TRP A 43 -18.61 22.78 -32.61
C TRP A 43 -17.43 23.54 -31.99
N VAL A 44 -16.39 22.82 -31.54
CA VAL A 44 -15.16 23.45 -31.02
C VAL A 44 -14.42 24.20 -32.13
N ASN A 45 -14.40 23.65 -33.34
CA ASN A 45 -13.73 24.29 -34.48
C ASN A 45 -14.41 25.60 -34.92
N LEU A 46 -15.73 25.74 -34.72
CA LEU A 46 -16.46 26.97 -35.02
C LEU A 46 -16.02 28.16 -34.15
N HIS A 47 -15.42 27.89 -33.00
CA HIS A 47 -14.88 28.88 -32.07
C HIS A 47 -13.35 28.96 -32.13
N ASN A 48 -12.72 28.34 -33.13
CA ASN A 48 -11.26 28.32 -33.27
C ASN A 48 -10.77 29.70 -33.77
N PRO A 49 -9.91 30.41 -33.02
CA PRO A 49 -9.34 31.66 -33.50
C PRO A 49 -8.43 31.42 -34.71
N GLU A 50 -8.47 32.31 -35.70
CA GLU A 50 -7.74 32.18 -36.99
C GLU A 50 -6.21 32.04 -36.85
N ILE A 51 -5.68 32.36 -35.68
CA ILE A 51 -4.24 32.30 -35.35
C ILE A 51 -3.79 30.85 -35.08
N ILE A 52 -4.72 29.93 -34.75
CA ILE A 52 -4.42 28.55 -34.38
C ILE A 52 -4.69 27.62 -35.57
N PRO A 53 -3.83 26.60 -35.82
CA PRO A 53 -4.07 25.60 -36.85
C PRO A 53 -5.47 24.99 -36.77
N ASN A 54 -6.01 24.54 -37.91
CA ASN A 54 -7.32 23.88 -37.95
C ASN A 54 -7.43 22.76 -36.90
N TYR A 55 -8.51 22.79 -36.11
CA TYR A 55 -8.76 21.88 -34.98
C TYR A 55 -7.75 21.95 -33.80
N GLY A 56 -6.85 22.94 -33.76
CA GLY A 56 -5.86 23.07 -32.68
C GLY A 56 -6.50 23.25 -31.31
N MET A 57 -7.54 24.08 -31.20
CA MET A 57 -8.30 24.25 -29.95
C MET A 57 -8.99 22.97 -29.47
N TYR A 58 -9.46 22.14 -30.41
CA TYR A 58 -10.07 20.84 -30.08
C TYR A 58 -9.06 19.90 -29.43
N TYR A 59 -7.86 19.76 -30.02
CA TYR A 59 -6.82 18.89 -29.45
C TYR A 59 -6.27 19.44 -28.13
N LEU A 60 -6.15 20.76 -27.98
CA LEU A 60 -5.74 21.39 -26.73
C LEU A 60 -6.78 21.15 -25.63
N LEU A 61 -8.07 21.28 -25.93
CA LEU A 61 -9.15 20.99 -24.98
C LEU A 61 -9.15 19.52 -24.55
N LEU A 62 -8.99 18.57 -25.48
CA LEU A 62 -8.90 17.15 -25.13
C LEU A 62 -7.66 16.83 -24.30
N PHE A 63 -6.54 17.51 -24.55
CA PHE A 63 -5.33 17.39 -23.74
C PHE A 63 -5.53 17.93 -22.32
N CYS A 64 -6.21 19.06 -22.16
CA CYS A 64 -6.58 19.56 -20.83
C CYS A 64 -7.54 18.59 -20.12
N LEU A 65 -8.51 18.02 -20.84
CA LEU A 65 -9.47 17.09 -20.28
C LEU A 65 -8.82 15.78 -19.83
N SER A 66 -7.85 15.27 -20.61
CA SER A 66 -7.09 14.07 -20.24
C SER A 66 -6.25 14.31 -18.98
N TYR A 67 -5.68 15.50 -18.81
CA TYR A 67 -4.97 15.89 -17.59
C TYR A 67 -5.90 15.91 -16.36
N VAL A 68 -7.07 16.56 -16.47
CA VAL A 68 -8.06 16.64 -15.38
C VAL A 68 -8.55 15.25 -14.98
N ILE A 69 -8.88 14.41 -15.96
CA ILE A 69 -9.33 13.03 -15.72
C ILE A 69 -8.22 12.21 -15.04
N ASN A 70 -6.98 12.29 -15.54
CA ASN A 70 -5.85 11.58 -14.93
C ASN A 70 -5.61 12.01 -13.48
N SER A 71 -5.75 13.30 -13.19
CA SER A 71 -5.63 13.85 -11.83
C SER A 71 -6.76 13.35 -10.92
N ALA A 72 -8.01 13.36 -11.41
CA ALA A 72 -9.17 12.88 -10.67
C ALA A 72 -9.08 11.37 -10.37
N ILE A 73 -8.66 10.56 -11.34
CA ILE A 73 -8.42 9.12 -11.16
C ILE A 73 -7.34 8.88 -10.10
N SER A 74 -6.22 9.60 -10.19
CA SER A 74 -5.11 9.48 -9.25
C SER A 74 -5.53 9.85 -7.83
N ALA A 75 -6.29 10.94 -7.66
CA ALA A 75 -6.81 11.36 -6.36
C ALA A 75 -7.76 10.31 -5.78
N THR A 76 -8.68 9.79 -6.59
CA THR A 76 -9.63 8.75 -6.19
C THR A 76 -8.91 7.47 -5.78
N PHE A 77 -7.92 7.04 -6.56
CA PHE A 77 -7.13 5.85 -6.27
C PHE A 77 -6.37 5.98 -4.95
N ASN A 78 -5.77 7.15 -4.69
CA ASN A 78 -5.06 7.42 -3.44
C ASN A 78 -6.01 7.41 -2.23
N LEU A 79 -7.20 7.98 -2.35
CA LEU A 79 -8.22 7.94 -1.30
C LEU A 79 -8.68 6.51 -1.03
N VAL A 80 -8.97 5.73 -2.07
CA VAL A 80 -9.36 4.32 -1.93
C VAL A 80 -8.22 3.51 -1.30
N LYS A 81 -6.98 3.69 -1.76
CA LYS A 81 -5.81 3.01 -1.21
C LYS A 81 -5.63 3.32 0.27
N ALA A 82 -5.80 4.58 0.68
CA ALA A 82 -5.74 4.97 2.09
C ALA A 82 -6.84 4.30 2.92
N ARG A 83 -8.08 4.25 2.41
CA ARG A 83 -9.19 3.56 3.07
C ARG A 83 -8.94 2.05 3.17
N CYS A 84 -8.47 1.41 2.10
CA CYS A 84 -8.13 -0.01 2.09
C CYS A 84 -6.99 -0.33 3.06
N ALA A 85 -5.98 0.53 3.18
CA ALA A 85 -4.89 0.37 4.13
C ALA A 85 -5.41 0.39 5.58
N LEU A 86 -6.27 1.35 5.92
CA LEU A 86 -6.90 1.43 7.25
C LEU A 86 -7.77 0.20 7.56
N VAL A 87 -8.52 -0.28 6.57
CA VAL A 87 -9.35 -1.49 6.72
C VAL A 87 -8.46 -2.71 6.93
N LYS A 88 -7.41 -2.87 6.11
CA LYS A 88 -6.45 -3.97 6.24
C LYS A 88 -5.78 -3.96 7.62
N GLU A 89 -5.35 -2.80 8.10
CA GLU A 89 -4.77 -2.65 9.43
C GLU A 89 -5.75 -3.08 10.54
N ARG A 90 -7.02 -2.67 10.44
CA ARG A 90 -8.07 -3.09 11.40
C ARG A 90 -8.31 -4.60 11.36
N PHE A 91 -8.32 -5.21 10.18
CA PHE A 91 -8.47 -6.67 10.06
C PHE A 91 -7.27 -7.40 10.66
N THR A 92 -6.05 -6.95 10.39
CA THR A 92 -4.83 -7.53 10.98
C THR A 92 -4.87 -7.43 12.51
N LYS A 93 -5.21 -6.26 13.06
CA LYS A 93 -5.36 -6.07 14.51
C LYS A 93 -6.40 -7.00 15.13
N ARG A 94 -7.58 -7.12 14.51
CA ARG A 94 -8.63 -8.05 14.97
C ARG A 94 -8.20 -9.52 14.91
N LYS A 95 -7.45 -9.90 13.87
CA LYS A 95 -6.90 -11.26 13.75
C LYS A 95 -5.94 -11.52 14.89
N ILE A 96 -4.97 -10.62 15.11
CA ILE A 96 -3.99 -10.73 16.20
C ILE A 96 -4.70 -10.81 17.56
N GLU A 97 -5.64 -9.91 17.84
CA GLU A 97 -6.41 -9.93 19.09
C GLU A 97 -7.20 -11.24 19.29
N LYS A 98 -7.72 -11.83 18.21
CA LYS A 98 -8.41 -13.12 18.26
C LYS A 98 -7.45 -14.26 18.61
N GLU A 99 -6.30 -14.33 17.95
CA GLU A 99 -5.29 -15.37 18.22
C GLU A 99 -4.70 -15.25 19.63
N VAL A 100 -4.50 -14.03 20.11
CA VAL A 100 -4.03 -13.76 21.47
C VAL A 100 -5.08 -14.16 22.51
N ARG A 101 -6.38 -13.96 22.22
CA ARG A 101 -7.47 -14.43 23.10
C ARG A 101 -7.67 -15.94 23.09
N SER A 102 -7.35 -16.64 22.00
CA SER A 102 -7.48 -18.09 21.88
C SER A 102 -6.28 -18.86 22.46
N LEU A 103 -5.35 -18.17 23.12
CA LEU A 103 -4.23 -18.80 23.83
C LEU A 103 -4.72 -19.68 24.99
N SER A 104 -4.23 -20.92 25.05
CA SER A 104 -4.45 -21.84 26.17
C SER A 104 -3.73 -21.35 27.43
N ASP A 105 -4.08 -21.88 28.59
CA ASP A 105 -3.38 -21.49 29.83
C ASP A 105 -1.92 -21.97 29.84
N GLU A 106 -1.62 -23.14 29.27
CA GLU A 106 -0.26 -23.64 29.10
C GLU A 106 0.58 -22.73 28.19
N GLU A 107 0.00 -22.25 27.07
CA GLU A 107 0.67 -21.32 26.16
C GLU A 107 0.93 -19.97 26.83
N LYS A 108 0.00 -19.48 27.66
CA LYS A 108 0.16 -18.24 28.41
C LYS A 108 1.27 -18.34 29.46
N ASP A 109 1.33 -19.46 30.17
CA ASP A 109 2.37 -19.71 31.18
C ASP A 109 3.75 -19.85 30.53
N TYR A 110 3.80 -20.44 29.34
CA TYR A 110 5.02 -20.50 28.53
C TYR A 110 5.50 -19.12 28.07
N LEU A 111 4.57 -18.29 27.59
CA LEU A 111 4.86 -16.92 27.15
C LEU A 111 5.21 -15.98 28.31
N SER A 112 4.61 -16.15 29.50
CA SER A 112 4.92 -15.33 30.68
C SER A 112 6.33 -15.61 31.19
N MET A 113 6.74 -16.88 31.25
CA MET A 113 8.11 -17.27 31.56
C MET A 113 9.12 -16.64 30.58
N TYR A 114 8.77 -16.56 29.29
CA TYR A 114 9.60 -15.92 28.28
C TYR A 114 9.70 -14.39 28.45
N LEU A 115 8.58 -13.73 28.71
CA LEU A 115 8.54 -12.26 28.87
C LEU A 115 9.36 -11.79 30.07
N ASP A 116 9.42 -12.58 31.14
CA ASP A 116 10.18 -12.27 32.36
C ASP A 116 11.71 -12.25 32.11
N VAL A 117 12.21 -13.20 31.32
CA VAL A 117 13.67 -13.34 31.04
C VAL A 117 14.16 -12.31 30.00
N LYS A 118 13.27 -11.56 29.33
CA LYS A 118 13.59 -10.53 28.31
C LYS A 118 14.53 -10.99 27.19
N MET A 119 14.56 -12.28 26.86
CA MET A 119 15.42 -12.81 25.80
C MET A 119 14.83 -12.53 24.42
N LYS A 120 15.64 -12.06 23.46
CA LYS A 120 15.18 -11.87 22.07
C LYS A 120 14.98 -13.16 21.28
N ARG A 121 15.60 -14.25 21.73
CA ARG A 121 15.49 -15.57 21.11
C ARG A 121 15.17 -16.58 22.19
N PHE A 122 14.29 -17.49 21.84
CA PHE A 122 13.83 -18.55 22.70
C PHE A 122 14.37 -19.88 22.19
N ARG A 123 14.65 -20.82 23.09
CA ARG A 123 15.07 -22.17 22.72
C ARG A 123 14.09 -23.17 23.29
N ALA A 124 13.47 -23.96 22.42
CA ALA A 124 12.55 -25.01 22.82
C ALA A 124 13.08 -26.38 22.43
N GLN A 125 12.67 -27.40 23.19
CA GLN A 125 12.83 -28.78 22.77
C GLN A 125 12.02 -29.03 21.49
N ARG A 126 12.60 -29.78 20.55
CA ARG A 126 11.89 -30.19 19.33
C ARG A 126 10.63 -30.98 19.68
N ASN A 127 9.58 -30.78 18.90
CA ASN A 127 8.27 -31.43 19.04
C ASN A 127 7.52 -31.10 20.34
N ASN A 128 7.78 -29.95 20.96
CA ASN A 128 6.96 -29.47 22.06
C ASN A 128 5.60 -28.99 21.53
N ILE A 129 4.53 -29.70 21.89
CA ILE A 129 3.16 -29.46 21.42
C ILE A 129 2.70 -28.01 21.69
N THR A 130 3.05 -27.43 22.83
CA THR A 130 2.70 -26.06 23.20
C THR A 130 3.41 -25.03 22.31
N VAL A 131 4.66 -25.29 21.95
CA VAL A 131 5.47 -24.41 21.09
C VAL A 131 5.02 -24.53 19.63
N GLU A 132 4.74 -25.74 19.17
CA GLU A 132 4.18 -25.98 17.85
C GLU A 132 2.82 -25.29 17.68
N GLY A 133 1.95 -25.34 18.70
CA GLY A 133 0.68 -24.59 18.71
C GLY A 133 0.88 -23.07 18.59
N LEU A 134 1.89 -22.51 19.25
CA LEU A 134 2.25 -21.09 19.12
C LEU A 134 2.85 -20.74 17.74
N VAL A 135 3.57 -21.67 17.11
CA VAL A 135 4.09 -21.51 15.75
C VAL A 135 2.97 -21.58 14.72
N GLU A 136 2.03 -22.52 14.86
CA GLU A 136 0.85 -22.63 13.99
C GLU A 136 -0.02 -21.37 14.03
N LYS A 137 -0.16 -20.75 15.21
CA LYS A 137 -0.86 -19.46 15.40
C LYS A 137 -0.09 -18.26 14.84
N GLY A 138 1.16 -18.45 14.40
CA GLY A 138 2.04 -17.42 13.87
C GLY A 138 2.59 -16.45 14.93
N ILE A 139 2.46 -16.82 16.21
CA ILE A 139 2.96 -16.04 17.36
C ILE A 139 4.46 -16.24 17.50
N LEU A 140 4.93 -17.48 17.35
CA LEU A 140 6.35 -17.82 17.30
C LEU A 140 6.81 -18.06 15.86
N ILE A 141 8.00 -17.58 15.54
CA ILE A 141 8.71 -17.81 14.29
C ILE A 141 9.84 -18.79 14.58
N ASN A 142 9.86 -19.94 13.91
CA ASN A 142 10.97 -20.88 13.97
C ASN A 142 12.17 -20.31 13.19
N LEU A 143 13.31 -20.15 13.87
CA LEU A 143 14.56 -19.64 13.30
C LEU A 143 15.50 -20.76 12.84
N GLY A 144 15.15 -22.02 13.09
CA GLY A 144 15.91 -23.21 12.71
C GLY A 144 16.62 -23.89 13.88
N GLU A 145 17.44 -24.87 13.54
CA GLU A 145 18.14 -25.70 14.52
C GLU A 145 19.13 -24.87 15.34
N SER A 146 19.09 -25.07 16.65
CA SER A 146 20.07 -24.48 17.56
C SER A 146 21.37 -25.30 17.58
N THR A 147 22.47 -24.67 18.02
CA THR A 147 23.76 -25.33 18.26
C THR A 147 23.73 -26.43 19.32
N THR A 148 22.64 -26.55 20.10
CA THR A 148 22.44 -27.61 21.09
C THR A 148 21.54 -28.72 20.55
N ILE A 149 21.95 -29.97 20.81
CA ILE A 149 21.26 -31.19 20.40
C ILE A 149 19.79 -31.15 20.86
N GLU A 150 18.87 -31.46 19.94
CA GLU A 150 17.41 -31.58 20.15
C GLU A 150 16.62 -30.29 20.47
N CYS A 151 17.21 -29.11 20.24
CA CYS A 151 16.49 -27.84 20.42
C CYS A 151 16.45 -27.00 19.13
N ASP A 152 15.36 -26.26 18.97
CA ASP A 152 15.19 -25.25 17.93
C ASP A 152 15.10 -23.86 18.55
N ASP A 153 15.58 -22.86 17.81
CA ASP A 153 15.49 -21.46 18.22
C ASP A 153 14.21 -20.83 17.63
N TYR A 154 13.49 -20.07 18.45
CA TYR A 154 12.25 -19.40 18.10
C TYR A 154 12.31 -17.92 18.50
N MET A 155 11.45 -17.10 17.90
CA MET A 155 11.30 -15.70 18.23
C MET A 155 9.84 -15.29 18.20
N ILE A 156 9.40 -14.44 19.13
CA ILE A 156 8.05 -13.86 19.06
C ILE A 156 7.98 -12.95 17.84
N ASN A 157 6.92 -13.11 17.06
CA ASN A 157 6.59 -12.19 15.99
C ASN A 157 6.31 -10.79 16.58
N GLU A 158 7.04 -9.78 16.13
CA GLU A 158 6.95 -8.39 16.60
C GLU A 158 5.50 -7.85 16.56
N ASP A 159 4.70 -8.29 15.58
CA ASP A 159 3.28 -7.90 15.47
C ASP A 159 2.45 -8.33 16.69
N TYR A 160 2.87 -9.39 17.37
CA TYR A 160 2.18 -10.02 18.51
C TYR A 160 2.78 -9.65 19.86
N TYR A 161 3.99 -9.08 19.90
CA TYR A 161 4.71 -8.79 21.14
C TYR A 161 3.93 -7.87 22.09
N HIS A 162 3.50 -6.71 21.61
CA HIS A 162 2.74 -5.75 22.43
C HIS A 162 1.35 -6.27 22.87
N PRO A 163 0.54 -6.88 21.98
CA PRO A 163 -0.73 -7.50 22.39
C PRO A 163 -0.59 -8.55 23.47
N ILE A 164 0.42 -9.42 23.37
CA ILE A 164 0.69 -10.48 24.34
C ILE A 164 1.11 -9.87 25.67
N LEU A 165 2.03 -8.90 25.66
CA LEU A 165 2.47 -8.20 26.86
C LEU A 165 1.32 -7.50 27.59
N ARG A 166 0.37 -6.89 26.86
CA ARG A 166 -0.82 -6.27 27.45
C ARG A 166 -1.77 -7.27 28.10
N GLN A 167 -1.89 -8.48 27.56
CA GLN A 167 -2.77 -9.51 28.12
C GLN A 167 -2.12 -10.20 29.32
N LEU A 168 -0.80 -10.41 29.27
CA LEU A 168 -0.04 -11.11 30.31
C LEU A 168 0.44 -10.20 31.44
N SER A 169 0.47 -8.87 31.27
CA SER A 169 0.85 -7.94 32.35
C SER A 169 -0.01 -8.08 33.60
N GLY A 170 -1.28 -8.49 33.47
CA GLY A 170 -2.15 -8.78 34.63
C GLY A 170 -1.85 -10.10 35.34
N ARG A 171 -0.93 -10.92 34.84
CA ARG A 171 -0.44 -12.17 35.45
C ARG A 171 1.02 -12.08 35.93
N LEU A 172 1.71 -10.98 35.63
CA LEU A 172 3.12 -10.75 35.98
C LEU A 172 3.30 -9.96 37.29
N ASP A 173 2.19 -9.52 37.90
CA ASP A 173 2.11 -8.91 39.24
C ASP A 173 1.70 -9.95 40.28
#